data_AF-A0A538HQM6-F1
#
_entry.id   AF-A0A538HQM6-F1
#
_cell.length_a   1.000
_cell.length_b   1.000
_cell.length_c   1.000
_cell.angle_alpha   90.00
_cell.angle_beta   90.00
_cell.angle_gamma   90.00
#
_symmetry.space_group_name_H-M   'P 1'
#
loop_
_entity.id
_entity.type
_entity.pdbx_description
1 polymer ?
#
loop_
_entity_poly.entity_id
_entity_poly.type
_entity_poly.pdbx_seq_one_letter_code
_entity_poly.pdbx_strand_id
1 'polypeptide(L)'
;MRESSRDAFARVFQAIRTSASRQTSPTFASARFSSSASDGRSSSPGAFAVAARPAARPPARPGGSRGPSRAAARHRRTRAPASASLRRLGDRRRRTTDGGRAALIWPRDDVKLERVRALMDERGLDALVVRAPDNVLYLTNFWAMKGYEVCVFPREGEPVLVCLEASAEDSARMAWTSDVRLFRGYDEGDPRPPVARALEIARKVASEYRTLGLELSLGTQASDRMVGEPTTFTREWFHAFGDDVEDATPLLAEARAIKTEQEIERMRLANDIAAAAMEHAKIVIEPGMSEAQLAAEWQ
;
A
#
# COMPACT_ATOMS: atom_id res chain seq x y z
N MET A 1 -22.16 35.69 18.31
CA MET A 1 -21.52 34.48 18.84
C MET A 1 -20.94 33.72 17.66
N ARG A 2 -19.62 33.81 17.45
CA ARG A 2 -18.93 32.97 16.46
C ARG A 2 -18.53 31.71 17.17
N GLU A 3 -19.07 30.59 16.73
CA GLU A 3 -18.60 29.29 17.16
C GLU A 3 -17.12 29.16 16.78
N SER A 4 -16.29 28.65 17.70
CA SER A 4 -14.86 28.45 17.44
C SER A 4 -14.71 27.43 16.32
N SER A 5 -13.89 27.70 15.30
CA SER A 5 -13.63 26.75 14.20
C SER A 5 -13.20 25.36 14.68
N ARG A 6 -12.65 25.26 15.91
CA ARG A 6 -12.34 23.98 16.57
C ARG A 6 -13.58 23.16 16.93
N ASP A 7 -14.67 23.81 17.32
CA ASP A 7 -15.91 23.15 17.73
C ASP A 7 -16.69 22.64 16.51
N ALA A 8 -16.64 23.36 15.38
CA ALA A 8 -17.20 22.90 14.11
C ALA A 8 -16.46 21.66 13.57
N PHE A 9 -15.12 21.64 13.68
CA PHE A 9 -14.28 20.52 13.22
C PHE A 9 -14.48 19.26 14.07
N ALA A 10 -14.55 19.40 15.39
CA ALA A 10 -14.83 18.29 16.30
C ALA A 10 -16.19 17.63 15.99
N ARG A 11 -17.21 18.41 15.61
CA ARG A 11 -18.53 17.89 15.23
C ARG A 11 -18.49 17.09 13.93
N VAL A 12 -17.74 17.52 12.91
CA VAL A 12 -17.60 16.79 11.63
C VAL A 12 -16.92 15.44 11.87
N PHE A 13 -15.81 15.42 12.60
CA PHE A 13 -15.11 14.17 12.95
C PHE A 13 -15.95 13.22 13.79
N GLN A 14 -16.72 13.77 14.74
CA GLN A 14 -17.63 12.97 15.56
C GLN A 14 -18.82 12.46 14.75
N ALA A 15 -19.35 13.23 13.80
CA ALA A 15 -20.40 12.79 12.88
C ALA A 15 -19.91 11.63 11.98
N ILE A 16 -18.69 11.69 11.44
CA ILE A 16 -18.06 10.61 10.66
C ILE A 16 -17.87 9.35 11.50
N ARG A 17 -17.42 9.49 12.77
CA ARG A 17 -17.32 8.34 13.69
C ARG A 17 -18.67 7.70 14.02
N THR A 18 -19.73 8.51 14.09
CA THR A 18 -21.05 8.04 14.50
C THR A 18 -21.83 7.44 13.33
N SER A 19 -21.66 7.95 12.11
CA SER A 19 -22.25 7.37 10.89
C SER A 19 -21.71 5.97 10.58
N ALA A 20 -20.40 5.75 10.82
CA ALA A 20 -19.78 4.42 10.72
C ALA A 20 -20.37 3.39 11.72
N SER A 21 -21.00 3.84 12.81
CA SER A 21 -21.60 2.97 13.84
C SER A 21 -23.09 2.65 13.63
N ARG A 22 -23.76 3.33 12.68
CA ARG A 22 -25.20 3.20 12.43
C ARG A 22 -25.49 2.92 10.97
N GLN A 23 -25.16 1.74 10.49
CA GLN A 23 -25.63 1.28 9.17
C GLN A 23 -26.65 0.15 9.36
N THR A 24 -27.92 0.54 9.35
CA THR A 24 -29.02 -0.29 8.85
C THR A 24 -29.55 0.44 7.62
N SER A 25 -29.53 -0.24 6.47
CA SER A 25 -29.82 0.34 5.15
C SER A 25 -31.27 0.82 5.01
N PRO A 26 -31.49 1.86 4.20
CA PRO A 26 -32.66 1.86 3.34
C PRO A 26 -32.29 2.00 1.86
N THR A 27 -32.91 1.13 1.08
CA THR A 27 -32.92 1.02 -0.37
C THR A 27 -33.44 2.30 -1.03
N PHE A 28 -32.79 2.78 -2.10
CA PHE A 28 -33.40 3.73 -3.04
C PHE A 28 -33.09 3.41 -4.50
N ALA A 29 -34.13 3.55 -5.33
CA ALA A 29 -34.27 3.09 -6.70
C ALA A 29 -33.46 3.91 -7.72
N SER A 30 -33.02 3.25 -8.79
CA SER A 30 -32.28 3.86 -9.88
C SER A 30 -33.19 4.59 -10.88
N ALA A 31 -32.78 5.80 -11.28
CA ALA A 31 -33.33 6.49 -12.44
C ALA A 31 -32.31 6.43 -13.58
N ARG A 32 -32.71 5.81 -14.70
CA ARG A 32 -31.93 5.71 -15.93
C ARG A 32 -31.91 7.07 -16.64
N PHE A 33 -30.74 7.50 -17.11
CA PHE A 33 -30.64 8.50 -18.17
C PHE A 33 -30.03 7.86 -19.42
N SER A 34 -30.76 8.00 -20.52
CA SER A 34 -30.38 7.67 -21.90
C SER A 34 -29.86 8.95 -22.55
N SER A 35 -28.74 8.89 -23.25
CA SER A 35 -28.47 9.82 -24.35
C SER A 35 -27.69 9.16 -25.47
N SER A 36 -28.20 9.39 -26.66
CA SER A 36 -27.88 8.88 -27.98
C SER A 36 -26.48 9.18 -28.50
N ALA A 37 -25.98 8.26 -29.32
CA ALA A 37 -24.81 8.39 -30.16
C ALA A 37 -24.98 9.41 -31.30
N SER A 38 -23.87 10.02 -31.71
CA SER A 38 -23.70 10.63 -33.04
C SER A 38 -22.30 10.35 -33.56
N ASP A 39 -22.25 9.83 -34.79
CA ASP A 39 -21.07 9.40 -35.53
C ASP A 39 -20.11 10.53 -35.94
N GLY A 40 -18.84 10.14 -36.07
CA GLY A 40 -18.02 10.53 -37.23
C GLY A 40 -16.90 11.55 -36.99
N ARG A 41 -15.66 11.08 -36.88
CA ARG A 41 -14.67 11.10 -37.99
C ARG A 41 -13.27 10.74 -37.47
N SER A 42 -12.62 9.93 -38.29
CA SER A 42 -11.25 9.42 -38.20
C SER A 42 -10.18 10.51 -38.33
N SER A 43 -9.20 10.50 -37.43
CA SER A 43 -7.89 11.14 -37.60
C SER A 43 -6.84 10.35 -36.83
N SER A 44 -5.93 9.66 -37.53
CA SER A 44 -4.78 8.95 -36.95
C SER A 44 -3.80 9.93 -36.28
N PRO A 45 -3.24 9.65 -35.09
CA PRO A 45 -2.13 10.44 -34.55
C PRO A 45 -0.79 9.92 -35.10
N GLY A 46 -0.11 10.78 -35.86
CA GLY A 46 1.26 10.58 -36.29
C GLY A 46 2.24 10.56 -35.12
N ALA A 47 3.23 9.68 -35.22
CA ALA A 47 4.32 9.53 -34.28
C ALA A 47 5.16 10.82 -34.18
N PHE A 48 5.19 11.43 -32.99
CA PHE A 48 6.20 12.42 -32.64
C PHE A 48 7.42 11.71 -32.05
N ALA A 49 8.43 11.47 -32.88
CA ALA A 49 9.75 11.06 -32.43
C ALA A 49 10.49 12.28 -31.86
N VAL A 50 10.67 12.32 -30.54
CA VAL A 50 11.57 13.29 -29.89
C VAL A 50 12.99 12.69 -29.90
N ALA A 51 13.83 13.18 -30.82
CA ALA A 51 15.25 12.84 -30.86
C ALA A 51 15.98 13.50 -29.67
N ALA A 52 16.38 12.68 -28.69
CA ALA A 52 17.26 13.13 -27.62
C ALA A 52 18.68 13.39 -28.18
N ARG A 53 19.13 14.65 -28.17
CA ARG A 53 20.53 15.00 -28.42
C ARG A 53 21.35 14.72 -27.14
N PRO A 54 22.54 14.11 -27.24
CA PRO A 54 23.37 13.84 -26.06
C PRO A 54 23.93 15.14 -25.48
N ALA A 55 23.76 15.33 -24.17
CA ALA A 55 24.35 16.45 -23.44
C ALA A 55 25.88 16.30 -23.35
N ALA A 56 26.60 17.37 -23.69
CA ALA A 56 28.05 17.44 -23.59
C ALA A 56 28.51 17.45 -22.11
N ARG A 57 29.51 16.63 -21.78
CA ARG A 57 30.18 16.63 -20.46
C ARG A 57 30.86 17.97 -20.19
N PRO A 58 30.73 18.57 -19.00
CA PRO A 58 31.52 19.74 -18.63
C PRO A 58 32.99 19.36 -18.38
N PRO A 59 33.95 20.27 -18.63
CA PRO A 59 35.38 19.98 -18.52
C PRO A 59 35.85 19.83 -17.06
N ALA A 60 36.85 18.96 -16.86
CA ALA A 60 37.51 18.73 -15.59
C ALA A 60 38.28 19.97 -15.11
N ARG A 61 38.16 20.31 -13.82
CA ARG A 61 38.95 21.38 -13.19
C ARG A 61 40.38 20.90 -12.90
N PRO A 62 41.42 21.73 -13.11
CA PRO A 62 42.80 21.37 -12.81
C PRO A 62 43.09 21.40 -11.29
N GLY A 63 44.04 20.57 -10.89
CA GLY A 63 44.33 20.19 -9.51
C GLY A 63 44.84 21.30 -8.59
N GLY A 64 44.35 21.28 -7.35
CA GLY A 64 44.91 22.01 -6.22
C GLY A 64 45.78 21.10 -5.37
N SER A 65 46.96 21.59 -5.02
CA SER A 65 48.00 20.94 -4.23
C SER A 65 47.54 20.53 -2.83
N ARG A 66 47.96 19.34 -2.40
CA ARG A 66 47.77 18.84 -1.02
C ARG A 66 48.82 19.48 -0.09
N GLY A 67 48.36 20.29 0.86
CA GLY A 67 49.12 20.68 2.06
C GLY A 67 48.91 19.68 3.22
N PRO A 68 49.81 19.62 4.22
CA PRO A 68 49.90 18.50 5.15
C PRO A 68 48.79 18.52 6.22
N SER A 69 48.35 17.32 6.59
CA SER A 69 47.31 17.05 7.58
C SER A 69 47.74 17.46 8.99
N ARG A 70 46.95 18.31 9.66
CA ARG A 70 47.03 18.51 11.11
C ARG A 70 46.15 17.47 11.82
N ALA A 71 46.77 16.73 12.73
CA ALA A 71 46.17 15.71 13.57
C ALA A 71 45.01 16.28 14.42
N ALA A 72 43.86 15.59 14.40
CA ALA A 72 42.73 15.89 15.25
C ALA A 72 42.97 15.37 16.68
N ALA A 73 42.91 16.29 17.64
CA ALA A 73 43.00 16.00 19.06
C ALA A 73 41.79 15.18 19.54
N ARG A 74 42.07 14.11 20.30
CA ARG A 74 41.07 13.25 20.94
C ARG A 74 40.42 14.00 22.11
N HIS A 75 39.14 14.35 21.99
CA HIS A 75 38.35 14.72 23.17
C HIS A 75 37.88 13.46 23.92
N ARG A 76 38.51 13.21 25.08
CA ARG A 76 37.98 12.31 26.11
C ARG A 76 36.66 12.90 26.64
N ARG A 77 35.54 12.21 26.44
CA ARG A 77 34.32 12.44 27.22
C ARG A 77 34.45 11.73 28.56
N THR A 78 34.51 12.50 29.63
CA THR A 78 34.36 12.04 31.00
C THR A 78 32.90 11.62 31.25
N ARG A 79 32.72 10.45 31.86
CA ARG A 79 31.43 9.88 32.22
C ARG A 79 31.16 10.24 33.68
N ALA A 80 30.11 11.02 33.95
CA ALA A 80 29.61 11.26 35.30
C ALA A 80 28.49 10.24 35.63
N PRO A 81 28.38 9.74 36.87
CA PRO A 81 27.38 8.76 37.25
C PRO A 81 26.09 9.46 37.68
N ALA A 82 24.94 8.92 37.31
CA ALA A 82 23.67 9.26 37.92
C ALA A 82 22.89 7.98 38.20
N SER A 83 23.00 7.53 39.45
CA SER A 83 22.07 6.63 40.10
C SER A 83 20.71 7.32 40.23
N ALA A 84 19.68 6.78 39.59
CA ALA A 84 18.30 7.07 39.94
C ALA A 84 17.48 5.79 39.76
N SER A 85 16.74 5.47 40.82
CA SER A 85 16.01 4.25 41.09
C SER A 85 14.89 3.98 40.08
N LEU A 86 15.01 2.86 39.36
CA LEU A 86 13.92 2.26 38.57
C LEU A 86 12.85 1.73 39.53
N ARG A 87 11.81 2.54 39.78
CA ARG A 87 10.55 2.05 40.34
C ARG A 87 9.93 1.10 39.32
N ARG A 88 9.76 -0.17 39.72
CA ARG A 88 9.01 -1.20 38.98
C ARG A 88 7.61 -0.67 38.67
N LEU A 89 7.32 -0.41 37.39
CA LEU A 89 5.94 -0.25 36.94
C LEU A 89 5.29 -1.64 36.97
N GLY A 90 4.24 -1.76 37.78
CA GLY A 90 3.57 -3.01 38.08
C GLY A 90 2.97 -3.68 36.84
N ASP A 91 3.03 -5.01 36.91
CA ASP A 91 2.33 -6.00 36.11
C ASP A 91 0.83 -5.65 36.00
N ARG A 92 0.44 -4.97 34.91
CA ARG A 92 -0.94 -4.95 34.44
C ARG A 92 -1.09 -6.06 33.41
N ARG A 93 -1.31 -7.29 33.88
CA ARG A 93 -1.93 -8.35 33.09
C ARG A 93 -3.23 -7.80 32.50
N ARG A 94 -3.19 -7.45 31.22
CA ARG A 94 -4.39 -7.19 30.43
C ARG A 94 -5.14 -8.52 30.40
N ARG A 95 -6.35 -8.56 30.98
CA ARG A 95 -7.25 -9.72 30.88
C ARG A 95 -7.41 -10.04 29.40
N THR A 96 -6.98 -11.23 29.00
CA THR A 96 -7.33 -11.84 27.72
C THR A 96 -8.83 -12.13 27.76
N THR A 97 -9.61 -11.23 27.20
CA THR A 97 -10.99 -11.54 26.81
C THR A 97 -10.90 -12.44 25.58
N ASP A 98 -11.32 -13.68 25.79
CA ASP A 98 -11.77 -14.70 24.84
C ASP A 98 -11.75 -14.32 23.34
N GLY A 99 -10.94 -15.05 22.57
CA GLY A 99 -11.18 -15.62 21.23
C GLY A 99 -11.93 -14.87 20.11
N GLY A 100 -12.29 -13.60 20.25
CA GLY A 100 -12.98 -12.84 19.21
C GLY A 100 -11.98 -12.22 18.25
N ARG A 101 -11.92 -12.69 17.00
CA ARG A 101 -11.35 -11.90 15.90
C ARG A 101 -11.91 -10.49 16.00
N ALA A 102 -11.05 -9.49 16.18
CA ALA A 102 -11.47 -8.09 16.13
C ALA A 102 -12.26 -7.91 14.83
N ALA A 103 -13.46 -7.33 14.90
CA ALA A 103 -14.31 -7.15 13.74
C ALA A 103 -13.50 -6.46 12.63
N LEU A 104 -13.42 -7.11 11.47
CA LEU A 104 -12.81 -6.52 10.28
C LEU A 104 -13.50 -5.18 10.02
N ILE A 105 -12.71 -4.13 9.78
CA ILE A 105 -13.22 -2.75 9.62
C ILE A 105 -14.19 -2.67 8.42
N TRP A 106 -14.02 -3.55 7.44
CA TRP A 106 -14.91 -3.71 6.30
C TRP A 106 -15.15 -5.20 6.05
N PRO A 107 -16.38 -5.61 5.70
CA PRO A 107 -16.66 -6.99 5.32
C PRO A 107 -15.89 -7.34 4.04
N ARG A 108 -15.62 -8.63 3.84
CA ARG A 108 -15.01 -9.14 2.60
C ARG A 108 -15.87 -8.76 1.41
N ASP A 109 -15.22 -8.24 0.37
CA ASP A 109 -15.87 -7.85 -0.88
C ASP A 109 -15.78 -9.01 -1.86
N ASP A 110 -16.70 -9.96 -1.76
CA ASP A 110 -16.71 -11.13 -2.65
C ASP A 110 -17.04 -10.75 -4.10
N VAL A 111 -17.82 -9.69 -4.33
CA VAL A 111 -18.19 -9.23 -5.68
C VAL A 111 -16.96 -8.91 -6.52
N LYS A 112 -15.97 -8.19 -5.96
CA LYS A 112 -14.73 -7.91 -6.70
C LYS A 112 -13.82 -9.13 -6.81
N LEU A 113 -13.80 -10.02 -5.81
CA LEU A 113 -12.95 -11.22 -5.82
C LEU A 113 -13.47 -12.25 -6.82
N GLU A 114 -14.79 -12.40 -6.94
CA GLU A 114 -15.45 -13.22 -7.98
C GLU A 114 -15.16 -12.68 -9.38
N ARG A 115 -15.16 -11.35 -9.56
CA ARG A 115 -14.74 -10.74 -10.84
C ARG A 115 -13.29 -11.10 -11.20
N VAL A 116 -12.38 -11.06 -10.22
CA VAL A 116 -10.98 -11.48 -10.45
C VAL A 116 -10.94 -12.95 -10.87
N ARG A 117 -11.69 -13.83 -10.20
CA ARG A 117 -11.75 -15.26 -10.54
C ARG A 117 -12.33 -15.52 -11.92
N ALA A 118 -13.38 -14.79 -12.32
CA ALA A 118 -13.96 -14.89 -13.65
C ALA A 118 -12.92 -14.51 -14.73
N LEU A 119 -12.18 -13.42 -14.53
CA LEU A 119 -11.11 -13.03 -15.45
C LEU A 119 -9.93 -14.02 -15.46
N MET A 120 -9.64 -14.68 -14.33
CA MET A 120 -8.65 -15.76 -14.28
C MET A 120 -9.13 -16.98 -15.07
N ASP A 121 -10.41 -17.34 -14.96
CA ASP A 121 -11.02 -18.45 -15.69
C ASP A 121 -10.97 -18.22 -17.21
N GLU A 122 -11.32 -17.01 -17.66
CA GLU A 122 -11.24 -16.59 -19.07
C GLU A 122 -9.81 -16.69 -19.63
N ARG A 123 -8.79 -16.54 -18.79
CA ARG A 123 -7.37 -16.61 -19.16
C ARG A 123 -6.70 -17.94 -18.82
N GLY A 124 -7.45 -18.92 -18.30
CA GLY A 124 -6.89 -20.23 -17.93
C GLY A 124 -5.85 -20.19 -16.80
N LEU A 125 -5.94 -19.22 -15.88
CA LEU A 125 -5.02 -19.08 -14.75
C LEU A 125 -5.54 -19.84 -13.51
N ASP A 126 -4.68 -20.64 -12.89
CA ASP A 126 -5.00 -21.37 -11.66
C ASP A 126 -4.79 -20.49 -10.42
N ALA A 127 -3.77 -19.64 -10.41
CA ALA A 127 -3.52 -18.70 -9.34
C ALA A 127 -2.80 -17.42 -9.81
N LEU A 128 -3.02 -16.33 -9.09
CA LEU A 128 -2.22 -15.11 -9.20
C LEU A 128 -1.17 -15.09 -8.10
N VAL A 129 0.04 -14.62 -8.41
CA VAL A 129 1.07 -14.29 -7.43
C VAL A 129 1.40 -12.81 -7.54
N VAL A 130 0.87 -12.01 -6.61
CA VAL A 130 0.97 -10.55 -6.65
C VAL A 130 1.84 -10.02 -5.53
N ARG A 131 2.62 -8.98 -5.83
CA ARG A 131 3.48 -8.28 -4.88
C ARG A 131 3.23 -6.78 -4.82
N ALA A 132 2.36 -6.22 -5.68
CA ALA A 132 2.04 -4.81 -5.58
C ALA A 132 1.35 -4.52 -4.27
N PRO A 133 1.79 -3.51 -3.49
CA PRO A 133 1.05 -3.13 -2.30
C PRO A 133 -0.42 -2.85 -2.60
N ASP A 134 -0.72 -2.29 -3.77
CA ASP A 134 -2.10 -2.08 -4.22
C ASP A 134 -2.81 -3.38 -4.60
N ASN A 135 -2.10 -4.39 -5.12
CA ASN A 135 -2.70 -5.65 -5.57
C ASN A 135 -2.86 -6.63 -4.41
N VAL A 136 -1.88 -6.69 -3.52
CA VAL A 136 -1.98 -7.33 -2.20
C VAL A 136 -3.15 -6.72 -1.42
N LEU A 137 -3.23 -5.40 -1.32
CA LEU A 137 -4.36 -4.73 -0.66
C LEU A 137 -5.70 -5.08 -1.33
N TYR A 138 -5.75 -5.03 -2.66
CA TYR A 138 -6.98 -5.29 -3.40
C TYR A 138 -7.51 -6.71 -3.15
N LEU A 139 -6.64 -7.72 -3.15
CA LEU A 139 -7.02 -9.13 -2.99
C LEU A 139 -7.18 -9.59 -1.54
N THR A 140 -6.50 -8.96 -0.59
CA THR A 140 -6.45 -9.42 0.81
C THR A 140 -7.00 -8.43 1.83
N ASN A 141 -7.23 -7.17 1.44
CA ASN A 141 -7.49 -6.04 2.35
C ASN A 141 -6.36 -5.75 3.36
N PHE A 142 -5.17 -6.35 3.17
CA PHE A 142 -3.99 -6.03 3.96
C PHE A 142 -3.23 -4.83 3.40
N TRP A 143 -2.94 -3.86 4.27
CA TRP A 143 -2.20 -2.65 3.91
C TRP A 143 -0.69 -2.87 3.98
N ALA A 144 -0.12 -3.39 2.89
CA ALA A 144 1.32 -3.59 2.74
C ALA A 144 2.08 -2.24 2.70
N MET A 145 2.94 -2.00 3.70
CA MET A 145 3.72 -0.77 3.82
C MET A 145 5.10 -0.86 3.17
N LYS A 146 5.85 -1.91 3.49
CA LYS A 146 7.23 -2.12 3.02
C LYS A 146 7.32 -2.74 1.64
N GLY A 147 6.26 -3.40 1.17
CA GLY A 147 6.25 -4.06 -0.13
C GLY A 147 7.00 -5.39 -0.13
N TYR A 148 7.17 -6.03 1.03
CA TYR A 148 7.70 -7.39 1.13
C TYR A 148 6.60 -8.44 1.01
N GLU A 149 5.35 -8.02 1.18
CA GLU A 149 4.20 -8.91 1.24
C GLU A 149 3.80 -9.41 -0.14
N VAL A 150 3.37 -10.66 -0.16
CA VAL A 150 2.95 -11.36 -1.37
C VAL A 150 1.60 -11.99 -1.11
N CYS A 151 0.71 -11.92 -2.09
CA CYS A 151 -0.52 -12.70 -2.06
C CYS A 151 -0.49 -13.76 -3.17
N VAL A 152 -0.75 -15.01 -2.79
CA VAL A 152 -1.10 -16.08 -3.73
C VAL A 152 -2.62 -16.20 -3.71
N PHE A 153 -3.26 -15.88 -4.82
CA PHE A 153 -4.72 -15.84 -4.95
C PHE A 153 -5.19 -16.89 -5.95
N PRO A 154 -5.74 -18.02 -5.50
CA PRO A 154 -6.16 -19.09 -6.38
C PRO A 154 -7.54 -18.83 -7.00
N ARG A 155 -7.79 -19.41 -8.18
CA ARG A 155 -9.11 -19.41 -8.85
C ARG A 155 -10.17 -20.09 -8.00
N GLU A 156 -9.77 -21.14 -7.29
CA GLU A 156 -10.59 -21.91 -6.35
C GLU A 156 -9.94 -21.96 -4.96
N GLY A 157 -10.74 -21.95 -3.89
CA GLY A 157 -10.21 -21.98 -2.52
C GLY A 157 -9.87 -20.61 -1.94
N GLU A 158 -9.14 -20.56 -0.82
CA GLU A 158 -8.82 -19.33 -0.10
C GLU A 158 -7.45 -18.75 -0.49
N PRO A 159 -7.29 -17.42 -0.52
CA PRO A 159 -5.98 -16.81 -0.75
C PRO A 159 -5.00 -17.12 0.39
N VAL A 160 -3.70 -16.96 0.11
CA VAL A 160 -2.64 -16.97 1.11
C VAL A 160 -1.92 -15.63 1.10
N LEU A 161 -1.77 -15.03 2.27
CA LEU A 161 -1.00 -13.80 2.46
C LEU A 161 0.34 -14.14 3.12
N VAL A 162 1.44 -13.88 2.41
CA VAL A 162 2.79 -13.94 2.97
C VAL A 162 3.13 -12.58 3.54
N CYS A 163 3.39 -12.52 4.84
CA CYS A 163 3.47 -11.26 5.59
C CYS A 163 4.69 -11.20 6.51
N LEU A 164 5.23 -10.00 6.71
CA LEU A 164 6.31 -9.78 7.66
C LEU A 164 5.80 -10.04 9.10
N GLU A 165 6.60 -10.70 9.93
CA GLU A 165 6.24 -11.00 11.33
C GLU A 165 5.81 -9.77 12.15
N ALA A 166 6.44 -8.61 11.89
CA ALA A 166 6.12 -7.35 12.56
C ALA A 166 4.70 -6.84 12.24
N SER A 167 4.11 -7.32 11.16
CA SER A 167 2.78 -6.97 10.68
C SER A 167 1.72 -8.01 11.08
N ALA A 168 2.03 -8.95 11.99
CA ALA A 168 1.11 -10.01 12.39
C ALA A 168 -0.21 -9.48 13.00
N GLU A 169 -0.15 -8.49 13.88
CA GLU A 169 -1.34 -7.91 14.49
C GLU A 169 -2.20 -7.14 13.46
N ASP A 170 -1.53 -6.41 12.57
CA ASP A 170 -2.18 -5.66 11.50
C ASP A 170 -2.84 -6.58 10.48
N SER A 171 -2.18 -7.66 10.07
CA SER A 171 -2.79 -8.67 9.20
C SER A 171 -3.98 -9.36 9.88
N ALA A 172 -3.88 -9.72 11.16
CA ALA A 172 -4.98 -10.32 11.91
C ALA A 172 -6.21 -9.39 12.05
N ARG A 173 -5.99 -8.06 12.09
CA ARG A 173 -7.05 -7.07 12.23
C ARG A 173 -7.69 -6.63 10.91
N MET A 174 -6.92 -6.64 9.81
CA MET A 174 -7.33 -5.99 8.55
C MET A 174 -7.52 -6.96 7.40
N ALA A 175 -6.73 -8.04 7.33
CA ALA A 175 -6.77 -8.94 6.20
C ALA A 175 -8.04 -9.79 6.22
N TRP A 176 -8.68 -9.93 5.07
CA TRP A 176 -9.77 -10.90 4.87
C TRP A 176 -9.25 -12.34 4.73
N THR A 177 -7.97 -12.47 4.39
CA THR A 177 -7.28 -13.74 4.23
C THR A 177 -7.04 -14.39 5.59
N SER A 178 -7.55 -15.61 5.79
CA SER A 178 -7.31 -16.37 7.01
C SER A 178 -5.96 -17.08 7.04
N ASP A 179 -5.44 -17.49 5.89
CA ASP A 179 -4.13 -18.12 5.78
C ASP A 179 -3.03 -17.06 5.65
N VAL A 180 -2.40 -16.73 6.76
CA VAL A 180 -1.27 -15.79 6.82
C VAL A 180 0.00 -16.55 7.15
N ARG A 181 0.98 -16.50 6.25
CA ARG A 181 2.31 -17.11 6.40
C ARG A 181 3.31 -16.03 6.77
N LEU A 182 3.78 -16.07 8.02
CA LEU A 182 4.73 -15.09 8.52
C LEU A 182 6.18 -15.45 8.17
N PHE A 183 6.97 -14.45 7.80
CA PHE A 183 8.43 -14.57 7.69
C PHE A 183 9.13 -13.52 8.54
N ARG A 184 10.38 -13.84 8.93
CA ARG A 184 11.17 -12.94 9.75
C ARG A 184 11.76 -11.79 8.97
N GLY A 185 11.73 -10.58 9.54
CA GLY A 185 12.42 -9.44 8.96
C GLY A 185 13.92 -9.61 9.06
N TYR A 186 14.38 -9.94 10.27
CA TYR A 186 15.74 -10.34 10.57
C TYR A 186 15.75 -11.80 11.01
N ASP A 187 16.55 -12.60 10.32
CA ASP A 187 16.71 -14.01 10.63
C ASP A 187 18.19 -14.30 10.91
N GLU A 188 18.49 -14.85 12.09
CA GLU A 188 19.86 -15.18 12.49
C GLU A 188 20.44 -16.37 11.70
N GLY A 189 19.56 -17.26 11.21
CA GLY A 189 19.93 -18.44 10.43
C GLY A 189 19.89 -18.22 8.92
N ASP A 190 19.33 -17.10 8.45
CA ASP A 190 19.22 -16.76 7.04
C ASP A 190 19.63 -15.29 6.78
N PRO A 191 20.85 -15.03 6.29
CA PRO A 191 21.33 -13.67 6.05
C PRO A 191 20.74 -13.02 4.79
N ARG A 192 19.90 -13.74 4.01
CA ARG A 192 19.26 -13.19 2.80
C ARG A 192 18.31 -12.04 3.15
N PRO A 193 17.99 -11.15 2.19
CA PRO A 193 17.03 -10.07 2.44
C PRO A 193 15.60 -10.61 2.65
N PRO A 194 14.71 -9.85 3.34
CA PRO A 194 13.33 -10.24 3.61
C PRO A 194 12.55 -10.69 2.37
N VAL A 195 12.77 -10.03 1.22
CA VAL A 195 12.12 -10.37 -0.06
C VAL A 195 12.43 -11.78 -0.55
N ALA A 196 13.63 -12.32 -0.26
CA ALA A 196 14.00 -13.68 -0.66
C ALA A 196 13.23 -14.72 0.16
N ARG A 197 13.01 -14.46 1.46
CA ARG A 197 12.19 -15.31 2.33
C ARG A 197 10.72 -15.28 1.92
N ALA A 198 10.20 -14.09 1.62
CA ALA A 198 8.84 -13.94 1.12
C ALA A 198 8.63 -14.70 -0.21
N LEU A 199 9.59 -14.58 -1.14
CA LEU A 199 9.60 -15.31 -2.41
C LEU A 199 9.60 -16.83 -2.19
N GLU A 200 10.44 -17.35 -1.28
CA GLU A 200 10.52 -18.78 -1.01
C GLU A 200 9.18 -19.35 -0.52
N ILE A 201 8.51 -18.66 0.40
CA ILE A 201 7.18 -19.05 0.88
C ILE A 201 6.15 -18.97 -0.24
N ALA A 202 6.13 -17.86 -0.99
CA ALA A 202 5.20 -17.66 -2.10
C ALA A 202 5.36 -18.74 -3.17
N ARG A 203 6.60 -19.10 -3.53
CA ARG A 203 6.90 -20.18 -4.47
C ARG A 203 6.42 -21.54 -3.96
N LYS A 204 6.61 -21.83 -2.67
CA LYS A 204 6.12 -23.07 -2.07
C LYS A 204 4.59 -23.17 -2.16
N VAL A 205 3.88 -22.10 -1.84
CA VAL A 205 2.41 -22.05 -1.94
C VAL A 205 1.97 -22.14 -3.41
N ALA A 206 2.63 -21.41 -4.30
CA ALA A 206 2.30 -21.39 -5.73
C ALA A 206 2.57 -22.73 -6.44
N SER A 207 3.42 -23.60 -5.87
CA SER A 207 3.74 -24.91 -6.47
C SER A 207 2.58 -25.90 -6.50
N GLU A 208 1.46 -25.59 -5.84
CA GLU A 208 0.22 -26.37 -5.88
C GLU A 208 -0.62 -26.11 -7.16
N TYR A 209 -0.26 -25.08 -7.93
CA TYR A 209 -1.00 -24.62 -9.12
C TYR A 209 -0.14 -24.79 -10.38
N ARG A 210 -0.78 -25.00 -11.54
CA ARG A 210 -0.06 -25.23 -12.80
C ARG A 210 0.21 -23.91 -13.52
N THR A 211 -0.83 -23.14 -13.80
CA THR A 211 -0.71 -21.90 -14.59
C THR A 211 -0.82 -20.68 -13.69
N LEU A 212 0.20 -19.84 -13.69
CA LEU A 212 0.33 -18.72 -12.76
C LEU A 212 0.24 -17.36 -13.47
N GLY A 213 -0.43 -16.39 -12.85
CA GLY A 213 -0.43 -15.00 -13.28
C GLY A 213 0.46 -14.12 -12.40
N LEU A 214 1.47 -13.48 -12.99
CA LEU A 214 2.38 -12.56 -12.30
C LEU A 214 2.26 -11.13 -12.85
N GLU A 215 2.70 -10.13 -12.09
CA GLU A 215 2.69 -8.72 -12.49
C GLU A 215 3.90 -8.35 -13.39
N LEU A 216 4.05 -9.02 -14.54
CA LEU A 216 5.28 -8.99 -15.34
C LEU A 216 5.54 -7.62 -16.00
N SER A 217 4.53 -7.01 -16.63
CA SER A 217 4.68 -5.69 -17.27
C SER A 217 4.92 -4.55 -16.28
N LEU A 218 4.53 -4.72 -15.02
CA LEU A 218 4.82 -3.77 -13.94
C LEU A 218 6.31 -3.78 -13.55
N GLY A 219 7.01 -4.90 -13.79
CA GLY A 219 8.43 -5.04 -13.57
C GLY A 219 8.86 -4.61 -12.17
N THR A 220 9.91 -3.80 -12.09
CA THR A 220 10.42 -3.24 -10.83
C THR A 220 9.77 -1.91 -10.43
N GLN A 221 8.79 -1.40 -11.20
CA GLN A 221 8.14 -0.09 -10.96
C GLN A 221 7.09 -0.10 -9.85
N ALA A 222 6.85 -1.30 -9.34
CA ALA A 222 6.45 -1.73 -8.01
C ALA A 222 6.83 -0.84 -6.81
N SER A 223 6.39 0.41 -6.76
CA SER A 223 6.68 1.28 -5.60
C SER A 223 5.97 0.75 -4.34
N ASP A 224 6.73 0.59 -3.26
CA ASP A 224 6.14 0.41 -1.94
C ASP A 224 5.53 1.72 -1.43
N ARG A 225 4.87 1.67 -0.28
CA ARG A 225 4.22 2.87 0.30
C ARG A 225 5.14 3.63 1.25
N MET A 226 6.37 3.16 1.46
CA MET A 226 7.36 3.85 2.27
C MET A 226 8.25 4.72 1.38
N VAL A 227 7.79 5.96 1.19
CA VAL A 227 8.50 6.96 0.39
C VAL A 227 9.96 7.08 0.83
N GLY A 228 10.89 6.79 -0.08
CA GLY A 228 12.33 6.90 0.13
C GLY A 228 13.07 5.58 0.40
N GLU A 229 12.37 4.46 0.57
CA GLU A 229 12.99 3.15 0.79
C GLU A 229 12.51 2.09 -0.23
N PRO A 230 12.74 2.30 -1.54
CA PRO A 230 12.15 1.46 -2.58
C PRO A 230 12.63 0.01 -2.48
N THR A 231 11.67 -0.89 -2.30
CA THR A 231 11.89 -2.33 -2.42
C THR A 231 11.97 -2.69 -3.90
N THR A 232 13.17 -3.08 -4.33
CA THR A 232 13.39 -3.59 -5.70
C THR A 232 13.45 -5.11 -5.68
N PHE A 233 12.64 -5.74 -6.53
CA PHE A 233 12.65 -7.19 -6.68
C PHE A 233 13.83 -7.63 -7.54
N THR A 234 14.47 -8.73 -7.13
CA THR A 234 15.58 -9.32 -7.88
C THR A 234 15.05 -10.07 -9.09
N ARG A 235 15.96 -10.38 -10.02
CA ARG A 235 15.68 -11.26 -11.16
C ARG A 235 14.96 -12.54 -10.75
N GLU A 236 15.29 -13.11 -9.59
CA GLU A 236 14.74 -14.37 -9.12
C GLU A 236 13.21 -14.34 -9.00
N TRP A 237 12.63 -13.20 -8.60
CA TRP A 237 11.16 -13.06 -8.53
C TRP A 237 10.48 -13.42 -9.86
N PHE A 238 11.03 -12.95 -10.97
CA PHE A 238 10.43 -13.11 -12.30
C PHE A 238 10.68 -14.49 -12.93
N HIS A 239 11.50 -15.34 -12.32
CA HIS A 239 11.88 -16.65 -12.88
C HIS A 239 11.68 -17.82 -11.91
N ALA A 240 11.29 -17.57 -10.66
CA ALA A 240 11.20 -18.60 -9.62
C ALA A 240 9.92 -19.46 -9.70
N PHE A 241 8.96 -19.09 -10.54
CA PHE A 241 7.60 -19.66 -10.57
C PHE A 241 7.36 -20.65 -11.73
N GLY A 242 8.41 -21.08 -12.43
CA GLY A 242 8.30 -22.04 -13.54
C GLY A 242 8.05 -21.36 -14.89
N ASP A 243 7.70 -22.17 -15.89
CA ASP A 243 7.60 -21.74 -17.29
C ASP A 243 6.17 -21.36 -17.70
N ASP A 244 5.14 -21.91 -17.05
CA ASP A 244 3.72 -21.62 -17.32
C ASP A 244 3.25 -20.39 -16.53
N VAL A 245 3.83 -19.23 -16.88
CA VAL A 245 3.54 -17.94 -16.26
C VAL A 245 3.05 -16.91 -17.28
N GLU A 246 1.93 -16.24 -17.00
CA GLU A 246 1.39 -15.14 -17.80
C GLU A 246 1.45 -13.79 -17.08
N ASP A 247 1.38 -12.70 -17.85
CA ASP A 247 1.24 -11.35 -17.29
C ASP A 247 -0.20 -11.05 -16.87
N ALA A 248 -0.44 -11.03 -15.56
CA ALA A 248 -1.72 -10.71 -14.94
C ALA A 248 -1.91 -9.21 -14.65
N THR A 249 -0.96 -8.34 -14.99
CA THR A 249 -1.10 -6.89 -14.77
C THR A 249 -2.34 -6.32 -15.48
N PRO A 250 -2.62 -6.64 -16.76
CA PRO A 250 -3.83 -6.16 -17.43
C PRO A 250 -5.12 -6.70 -16.80
N LEU A 251 -5.11 -7.96 -16.33
CA LEU A 251 -6.25 -8.58 -15.63
C LEU A 251 -6.61 -7.79 -14.38
N LEU A 252 -5.62 -7.43 -13.56
CA LEU A 252 -5.85 -6.71 -12.30
C LEU A 252 -6.24 -5.25 -12.52
N ALA A 253 -5.80 -4.63 -13.62
CA ALA A 253 -6.25 -3.31 -14.04
C ALA A 253 -7.72 -3.34 -14.49
N GLU A 254 -8.09 -4.34 -15.29
CA GLU A 254 -9.46 -4.58 -15.75
C GLU A 254 -10.42 -4.83 -14.58
N ALA A 255 -10.06 -5.74 -13.67
CA ALA A 255 -10.88 -6.05 -12.49
C ALA A 255 -11.18 -4.81 -11.64
N ARG A 256 -10.20 -3.90 -11.54
CA ARG A 256 -10.28 -2.65 -10.79
C ARG A 256 -10.99 -1.53 -11.52
N ALA A 257 -11.20 -1.62 -12.83
CA ALA A 257 -11.84 -0.54 -13.58
C ALA A 257 -13.25 -0.27 -13.04
N ILE A 258 -13.99 -1.34 -12.73
CA ILE A 258 -15.35 -1.30 -12.19
C ILE A 258 -15.34 -1.42 -10.68
N LYS A 259 -15.84 -0.39 -9.98
CA LYS A 259 -15.89 -0.36 -8.51
C LYS A 259 -17.15 -1.06 -7.99
N THR A 260 -17.01 -1.75 -6.87
CA THR A 260 -18.16 -2.24 -6.09
C THR A 260 -18.78 -1.11 -5.28
N GLU A 261 -19.99 -1.34 -4.72
CA GLU A 261 -20.61 -0.34 -3.84
C GLU A 261 -19.74 -0.06 -2.61
N GLN A 262 -19.09 -1.09 -2.05
CA GLN A 262 -18.17 -0.93 -0.92
C GLN A 262 -16.95 -0.06 -1.30
N GLU A 263 -16.37 -0.27 -2.48
CA GLU A 263 -15.26 0.57 -2.95
C GLU A 263 -15.70 2.02 -3.18
N ILE A 264 -16.88 2.22 -3.79
CA ILE A 264 -17.45 3.55 -3.99
C ILE A 264 -17.69 4.24 -2.63
N GLU A 265 -18.22 3.53 -1.64
CA GLU A 265 -18.41 4.06 -0.28
C GLU A 265 -17.10 4.53 0.34
N ARG A 266 -16.05 3.69 0.28
CA ARG A 266 -14.71 4.07 0.76
C ARG A 266 -14.17 5.30 0.02
N MET A 267 -14.39 5.39 -1.29
CA MET A 267 -13.99 6.55 -2.10
C MET A 267 -14.77 7.82 -1.70
N ARG A 268 -16.07 7.72 -1.42
CA ARG A 268 -16.87 8.84 -0.91
C ARG A 268 -16.33 9.34 0.42
N LEU A 269 -16.04 8.44 1.36
CA LEU A 269 -15.43 8.80 2.65
C LEU A 269 -14.06 9.48 2.49
N ALA A 270 -13.22 8.98 1.59
CA ALA A 270 -11.93 9.61 1.29
C ALA A 270 -12.11 11.04 0.72
N ASN A 271 -13.10 11.23 -0.18
CA ASN A 271 -13.41 12.53 -0.74
C ASN A 271 -13.97 13.50 0.32
N ASP A 272 -14.81 13.02 1.24
CA ASP A 272 -15.33 13.85 2.34
C ASP A 272 -14.21 14.36 3.24
N ILE A 273 -13.24 13.51 3.56
CA ILE A 273 -12.04 13.88 4.34
C ILE A 273 -11.21 14.91 3.57
N ALA A 274 -10.95 14.66 2.28
CA ALA A 274 -10.19 15.58 1.44
C ALA A 274 -10.88 16.95 1.31
N ALA A 275 -12.21 16.98 1.13
CA ALA A 275 -12.99 18.20 1.05
C ALA A 275 -12.92 18.99 2.37
N ALA A 276 -13.06 18.31 3.52
CA ALA A 276 -12.92 18.94 4.83
C ALA A 276 -11.52 19.57 5.04
N ALA A 277 -10.46 18.87 4.62
CA ALA A 277 -9.10 19.39 4.69
C ALA A 277 -8.89 20.64 3.80
N MET A 278 -9.48 20.65 2.61
CA MET A 278 -9.41 21.81 1.69
C MET A 278 -10.19 23.01 2.22
N GLU A 279 -11.38 22.80 2.77
CA GLU A 279 -12.15 23.87 3.42
C GLU A 279 -11.40 24.44 4.64
N HIS A 280 -10.74 23.59 5.42
CA HIS A 280 -9.89 24.04 6.51
C HIS A 280 -8.72 24.90 6.02
N ALA A 281 -7.97 24.43 5.01
CA ALA A 281 -6.86 25.16 4.42
C ALA A 281 -7.28 26.55 3.92
N LYS A 282 -8.46 26.66 3.31
CA LYS A 282 -9.04 27.93 2.84
C LYS A 282 -9.34 28.92 3.98
N ILE A 283 -9.68 28.43 5.16
CA ILE A 283 -9.99 29.28 6.33
C ILE A 283 -8.70 29.85 6.95
N VAL A 284 -7.61 29.07 6.94
CA VAL A 284 -6.39 29.40 7.69
C VAL A 284 -5.28 30.02 6.84
N ILE A 285 -5.38 29.96 5.50
CA ILE A 285 -4.36 30.51 4.61
C ILE A 285 -4.28 32.04 4.70
N GLU A 286 -3.07 32.56 4.89
CA GLU A 286 -2.78 34.00 4.95
C GLU A 286 -1.57 34.37 4.06
N PRO A 287 -1.52 35.61 3.52
CA PRO A 287 -0.33 36.08 2.82
C PRO A 287 0.93 35.97 3.67
N GLY A 288 1.99 35.40 3.10
CA GLY A 288 3.26 35.18 3.79
C GLY A 288 3.42 33.80 4.44
N MET A 289 2.37 32.97 4.49
CA MET A 289 2.52 31.55 4.81
C MET A 289 3.25 30.80 3.69
N SER A 290 4.15 29.91 4.06
CA SER A 290 4.75 28.95 3.13
C SER A 290 3.82 27.75 2.88
N GLU A 291 3.99 27.08 1.74
CA GLU A 291 3.23 25.87 1.41
C GLU A 291 3.40 24.77 2.47
N ALA A 292 4.60 24.65 3.08
CA ALA A 292 4.86 23.69 4.14
C ALA A 292 4.09 23.99 5.44
N GLN A 293 3.90 25.27 5.77
CA GLN A 293 3.08 25.68 6.91
C GLN A 293 1.61 25.36 6.66
N LEU A 294 1.10 25.68 5.47
CA LEU A 294 -0.28 25.34 5.11
C LEU A 294 -0.51 23.82 5.07
N ALA A 295 0.45 23.04 4.57
CA ALA A 295 0.37 21.59 4.56
C ALA A 295 0.37 20.98 5.98
N ALA A 296 0.99 21.65 6.96
CA ALA A 296 0.96 21.20 8.36
C ALA A 296 -0.41 21.35 9.02
N GLU A 297 -1.27 22.24 8.50
CA GLU A 297 -2.66 22.42 8.97
C GLU A 297 -3.59 21.26 8.53
N TRP A 298 -3.11 20.29 7.75
CA TRP A 298 -3.86 19.08 7.36
C TRP A 298 -3.93 17.98 8.44
N GLN A 299 -3.38 18.19 9.65
CA GLN A 299 -3.35 17.21 10.75
C GLN A 299 -4.65 17.13 11.55
#